data_AF-A0A5J4QMM9-F1
#
_entry.id   AF-A0A5J4QMM9-F1
#
_cell.length_a   1.000
_cell.length_b   1.000
_cell.length_c   1.000
_cell.angle_alpha   90.00
_cell.angle_beta   90.00
_cell.angle_gamma   90.00
#
_symmetry.space_group_name_H-M   'P 1'
#
loop_
_entity.id
_entity.type
_entity.pdbx_description
1 polymer ?
#
loop_
_entity_poly.entity_id
_entity_poly.type
_entity_poly.pdbx_seq_one_letter_code
_entity_poly.pdbx_strand_id
1 'polypeptide(L)' 'MSISSEYFEAIADYGGVEGDTNYIAVMKGDVVRLIKKDKEWLTVEKDGDIGKVPKGILIQKENQFSSVDMNLQ' A
#
# COMPACT_ATOMS: atom_id res chain seq x y z
N MET A 1 -21.64 -0.58 1.42
CA MET A 1 -20.66 -1.28 0.56
C MET A 1 -19.34 -1.26 1.30
N SER A 2 -18.85 -2.40 1.75
CA SER A 2 -17.55 -2.48 2.43
C SER A 2 -16.47 -2.47 1.37
N ILE A 3 -15.80 -1.34 1.17
CA ILE A 3 -14.60 -1.27 0.33
C ILE A 3 -13.48 -1.87 1.17
N SER A 4 -13.09 -3.12 0.91
CA SER A 4 -11.92 -3.72 1.53
C SER A 4 -10.70 -2.91 1.09
N SER A 5 -10.08 -2.19 2.03
CA SER A 5 -8.82 -1.49 1.75
C SER A 5 -7.68 -2.52 1.79
N GLU A 6 -6.87 -2.54 0.73
CA GLU A 6 -5.63 -3.32 0.69
C GLU A 6 -4.48 -2.43 1.19
N TYR A 7 -3.67 -2.94 2.12
CA TYR A 7 -2.51 -2.24 2.67
C TYR A 7 -1.22 -2.96 2.29
N PHE A 8 -0.16 -2.18 2.10
CA PHE A 8 1.18 -2.67 1.76
C PHE A 8 2.20 -2.07 2.70
N GLU A 9 3.25 -2.83 3.02
CA GLU A 9 4.43 -2.33 3.74
C GLU A 9 5.59 -2.12 2.76
N ALA A 10 6.26 -0.98 2.86
CA ALA A 10 7.50 -0.72 2.15
C ALA A 10 8.65 -1.53 2.77
N ILE A 11 9.35 -2.34 1.96
CA ILE A 11 10.48 -3.16 2.42
C ILE A 11 11.85 -2.52 2.17
N ALA A 12 11.87 -1.40 1.45
CA ALA A 12 13.04 -0.61 1.14
C ALA A 12 12.66 0.87 1.01
N ASP A 13 13.64 1.75 1.18
CA ASP A 13 13.46 3.19 0.99
C ASP A 13 13.31 3.53 -0.50
N TYR A 14 12.45 4.51 -0.79
CA TYR A 14 12.28 5.08 -2.11
C TYR A 14 12.05 6.58 -1.97
N GLY A 15 12.96 7.39 -2.54
CA GLY A 15 12.92 8.85 -2.43
C GLY A 15 11.92 9.55 -3.35
N GLY A 16 11.15 8.81 -4.16
CA GLY A 16 10.33 9.40 -5.23
C GLY A 16 11.17 9.82 -6.44
N VAL A 17 10.64 10.77 -7.20
CA VAL A 17 11.32 11.41 -8.34
C VAL A 17 11.30 12.92 -8.10
N GLU A 18 12.48 13.54 -8.02
CA GLU A 18 12.58 14.98 -7.74
C GLU A 18 11.84 15.80 -8.79
N GLY A 19 10.96 16.69 -8.33
CA GLY A 19 10.14 17.55 -9.19
C GLY A 19 8.92 16.89 -9.82
N ASP A 20 8.68 15.58 -9.60
CA ASP A 20 7.51 14.87 -10.12
C ASP A 20 6.57 14.45 -8.98
N THR A 21 5.48 15.20 -8.82
CA THR A 21 4.45 14.97 -7.79
C THR A 21 3.63 13.70 -8.01
N ASN A 22 3.82 12.98 -9.13
CA ASN A 22 3.19 11.67 -9.33
C ASN A 22 3.83 10.57 -8.49
N TYR A 23 5.00 10.82 -7.89
CA TYR A 23 5.75 9.88 -7.07
C TYR A 23 5.87 10.42 -5.67
N ILE A 24 5.68 9.57 -4.67
CA ILE A 24 5.85 9.94 -3.25
C ILE A 24 7.00 9.14 -2.66
N ALA A 25 7.67 9.73 -1.67
CA ALA A 25 8.69 9.04 -0.92
C ALA A 25 8.07 8.08 0.09
N VAL A 26 8.70 6.92 0.26
CA VAL A 26 8.40 5.96 1.33
C VAL A 26 9.71 5.49 1.95
N MET A 27 9.68 5.25 3.26
CA MET A 27 10.75 4.63 4.02
C MET A 27 10.38 3.18 4.32
N LYS A 28 11.39 2.33 4.48
CA LYS A 28 11.18 0.96 4.93
C LYS A 28 10.40 0.93 6.24
N GLY A 29 9.33 0.13 6.27
CA GLY A 29 8.39 0.00 7.38
C GLY A 29 7.14 0.87 7.24
N ASP A 30 7.11 1.82 6.29
CA ASP A 30 5.89 2.59 6.02
C ASP A 30 4.77 1.69 5.55
N VAL A 31 3.56 1.93 6.07
CA VAL A 31 2.34 1.26 5.63
C VAL A 31 1.56 2.22 4.75
N VAL A 32 1.25 1.78 3.54
CA VAL A 32 0.54 2.57 2.53
C VAL A 32 -0.74 1.87 2.12
N ARG A 33 -1.77 2.66 1.79
CA ARG A 33 -3.04 2.14 1.31
C ARG A 33 -3.05 2.09 -0.20
N LEU A 34 -3.43 0.97 -0.79
CA LEU A 34 -3.52 0.85 -2.23
C LEU A 34 -4.72 1.64 -2.78
N ILE A 35 -4.46 2.44 -3.81
CA ILE A 35 -5.48 3.16 -4.60
C ILE A 35 -5.66 2.51 -5.97
N LYS A 36 -4.55 2.15 -6.65
CA LYS A 36 -4.58 1.56 -7.99
C LYS A 36 -3.39 0.64 -8.24
N LYS A 37 -3.62 -0.50 -8.90
CA LYS A 37 -2.57 -1.42 -9.38
C LYS A 37 -2.26 -1.10 -10.84
N ASP A 38 -0.99 -0.82 -11.15
CA ASP A 38 -0.45 -0.76 -12.51
C ASP A 38 0.64 -1.85 -12.67
N LYS A 39 1.24 -1.97 -13.87
CA LYS A 39 2.16 -3.08 -14.20
C LYS A 39 3.42 -3.09 -13.33
N GLU A 40 4.11 -1.96 -13.25
CA GLU A 40 5.38 -1.80 -12.53
C GLU A 40 5.25 -0.95 -11.25
N TRP A 41 4.12 -0.25 -11.11
CA TRP A 41 3.87 0.73 -10.07
C TRP A 41 2.57 0.42 -9.34
N LEU A 42 2.52 0.75 -8.05
CA LEU A 42 1.27 0.87 -7.32
C LEU A 42 1.05 2.35 -7.02
N THR A 43 -0.14 2.87 -7.32
CA THR A 43 -0.57 4.15 -6.78
C THR A 43 -1.10 3.89 -5.39
N VAL A 44 -0.49 4.54 -4.41
CA VAL A 44 -0.80 4.38 -3.00
C VAL A 44 -1.06 5.72 -2.36
N GLU A 45 -1.71 5.69 -1.21
CA GLU A 45 -1.92 6.84 -0.34
C GLU A 45 -1.15 6.63 0.97
N LYS A 46 -0.47 7.68 1.41
CA LYS A 46 0.29 7.74 2.67
C LYS A 46 0.16 9.15 3.24
N ASP A 47 -0.32 9.27 4.48
CA ASP A 47 -0.45 10.55 5.20
C ASP A 47 -1.23 11.63 4.42
N GLY A 48 -2.16 11.22 3.56
CA GLY A 48 -2.93 12.12 2.68
C GLY A 48 -2.28 12.41 1.32
N ASP A 49 -1.01 12.05 1.11
CA ASP A 49 -0.33 12.17 -0.18
C ASP A 49 -0.60 10.93 -1.05
N ILE A 50 -0.85 11.15 -2.34
CA ILE A 50 -1.11 10.08 -3.31
C ILE A 50 -0.03 10.08 -4.37
N GLY A 51 0.63 8.94 -4.56
CA GLY A 51 1.65 8.80 -5.59
C GLY A 51 2.01 7.36 -5.91
N LYS A 52 2.85 7.22 -6.93
CA LYS A 52 3.35 5.95 -7.45
C LYS A 52 4.58 5.51 -6.65
N VAL A 53 4.59 4.23 -6.32
CA VAL A 53 5.72 3.54 -5.66
C VAL A 53 6.00 2.25 -6.45
N PRO A 54 7.27 1.84 -6.64
CA PRO A 54 7.59 0.62 -7.37
C PRO A 54 6.97 -0.60 -6.69
N LYS A 55 6.31 -1.46 -7.47
CA LYS A 55 5.66 -2.67 -6.93
C LYS A 55 6.66 -3.60 -6.24
N GLY A 56 7.91 -3.66 -6.73
CA GLY A 56 8.95 -4.54 -6.21
C GLY A 56 9.41 -4.23 -4.78
N ILE A 57 9.08 -3.05 -4.24
CA ILE A 57 9.45 -2.65 -2.88
C ILE A 57 8.26 -2.66 -1.90
N LEU A 58 7.11 -3.17 -2.32
CA LEU A 58 5.88 -3.24 -1.53
C LEU A 58 5.46 -4.70 -1.33
N ILE A 59 5.24 -5.09 -0.07
CA ILE A 59 4.64 -6.38 0.27
C ILE A 59 3.23 -6.18 0.78
N GLN A 60 2.28 -6.99 0.31
CA GLN A 60 0.89 -6.91 0.79
C GLN A 60 0.85 -7.35 2.26
N LYS A 61 0.26 -6.53 3.13
CA LYS A 61 -0.06 -6.98 4.48
C LYS A 61 -1.29 -7.87 4.39
N GLU A 62 -1.17 -9.11 4.87
CA GLU A 62 -2.35 -9.93 5.10
C GLU A 62 -3.22 -9.20 6.14
N ASN A 63 -4.46 -8.89 5.73
CA ASN A 63 -5.45 -8.42 6.67
C ASN A 63 -5.66 -9.55 7.70
N GLN A 64 -5.32 -9.31 8.96
CA GLN A 64 -5.68 -10.21 10.07
C GLN A 64 -7.19 -10.14 10.38
N PHE A 65 -8.05 -10.18 9.34
CA PHE A 65 -9.38 -10.72 9.53
C PHE A 65 -9.23 -12.23 9.37
N SER A 66 -8.64 -12.85 10.40
CA SER A 66 -8.91 -14.26 10.66
C SER A 66 -10.43 -14.40 10.64
N SER A 67 -10.95 -15.23 9.75
CA SER A 67 -12.31 -15.74 9.86
C SER A 67 -12.47 -16.27 11.28
N VAL A 68 -13.07 -15.46 12.15
CA VAL A 68 -13.69 -16.00 13.35
C VAL A 68 -14.90 -16.71 12.79
N ASP A 69 -14.72 -17.98 12.46
CA ASP A 69 -15.82 -18.92 12.28
C ASP A 69 -16.62 -18.85 13.59
N MET A 70 -17.64 -17.98 13.60
CA MET A 70 -18.67 -17.98 14.60
C MET A 70 -19.42 -19.29 14.43
N ASN A 71 -18.94 -20.29 15.16
CA ASN A 71 -19.58 -21.56 15.36
C ASN A 71 -20.98 -21.29 15.94
N LEU A 72 -22.00 -21.22 15.07
CA LEU A 72 -23.39 -21.24 15.48
C LEU A 72 -23.81 -22.71 15.58
N GLN A 73 -23.85 -23.21 16.82
CA GLN A 73 -24.62 -24.40 17.19
C GLN A 73 -26.12 -24.12 17.05
#